data_AF-A0A9W6UDT2-F1
#
_entry.id   AF-A0A9W6UDT2-F1
#
_cell.length_a   1.000
_cell.length_b   1.000
_cell.length_c   1.000
_cell.angle_alpha   90.00
_cell.angle_beta   90.00
_cell.angle_gamma   90.00
#
_symmetry.space_group_name_H-M   'P 1'
#
loop_
_entity.id
_entity.type
_entity.pdbx_description
1 polymer ?
#
loop_
_entity_poly.entity_id
_entity_poly.type
_entity_poly.pdbx_seq_one_letter_code
_entity_poly.pdbx_strand_id
1 'polypeptide(L)' 'MSFVLDLMIPGAGLVVDVLSTSVDLCSEVAEGQEECKKLHDRLKTIFDELEKMDRNGQLPSSEPVEKYKSVLEEYLKY' A
#
# COMPACT_ATOMS: atom_id res chain seq x y z
N MET A 1 -9.95 15.98 -2.53
CA MET A 1 -8.65 15.28 -2.62
C MET A 1 -8.48 14.49 -1.35
N SER A 2 -7.97 13.27 -1.44
CA SER A 2 -7.70 12.41 -0.29
C SER A 2 -6.20 12.43 -0.01
N PHE A 3 -5.82 12.79 1.21
CA PHE A 3 -4.43 12.74 1.69
C PHE A 3 -3.82 11.35 1.49
N VAL A 4 -4.64 10.30 1.63
CA VAL A 4 -4.20 8.90 1.46
C VAL A 4 -3.76 8.62 0.01
N LEU A 5 -4.42 9.19 -0.99
CA LEU A 5 -4.01 9.06 -2.40
C LEU A 5 -2.65 9.73 -2.66
N ASP A 6 -2.39 10.84 -1.97
CA ASP A 6 -1.18 11.65 -2.13
C ASP A 6 -0.01 11.17 -1.24
N LEU A 7 -0.15 10.01 -0.58
CA LEU A 7 0.89 9.45 0.28
C LEU A 7 2.12 9.04 -0.55
N MET A 8 3.25 9.62 -0.17
CA MET A 8 4.56 9.29 -0.73
C MET A 8 5.27 8.23 0.11
N ILE A 9 5.74 7.17 -0.55
CA ILE A 9 6.59 6.13 -0.01
C ILE A 9 8.05 6.47 -0.36
N PRO A 10 8.94 6.62 0.65
CA PRO A 10 10.34 6.95 0.42
C PRO A 10 11.01 5.98 -0.57
N GLY A 11 11.62 6.53 -1.61
CA GLY A 11 12.33 5.73 -2.63
C GLY A 11 11.45 4.99 -3.63
N ALA A 12 10.12 5.04 -3.50
CA ALA A 12 9.21 4.25 -4.34
C ALA A 12 8.11 5.08 -5.05
N GLY A 13 7.78 6.27 -4.55
CA GLY A 13 6.81 7.17 -5.19
C GLY A 13 5.44 7.17 -4.50
N LEU A 14 4.37 7.45 -5.25
CA LEU A 14 3.02 7.49 -4.68
C LEU A 14 2.55 6.09 -4.30
N VAL A 15 1.79 5.98 -3.21
CA VAL A 15 1.25 4.72 -2.73
C VAL A 15 0.43 3.96 -3.78
N VAL A 16 -0.30 4.67 -4.63
CA VAL A 16 -1.09 4.07 -5.71
C VAL A 16 -0.20 3.42 -6.77
N ASP A 17 0.91 4.06 -7.10
CA ASP A 17 1.89 3.54 -8.06
C ASP A 17 2.64 2.34 -7.46
N VAL A 18 2.94 2.40 -6.16
CA VAL A 18 3.53 1.30 -5.39
C VAL A 18 2.63 0.07 -5.42
N LEU A 19 1.33 0.22 -5.12
CA LEU A 19 0.39 -0.90 -5.14
C LEU A 19 0.20 -1.45 -6.57
N SER A 20 0.21 -0.60 -7.59
CA SER A 20 0.14 -1.08 -8.99
C SER A 20 1.39 -1.88 -9.36
N THR A 21 2.58 -1.36 -9.06
CA THR A 21 3.85 -2.04 -9.37
C THR A 21 3.97 -3.37 -8.63
N SER A 22 3.53 -3.38 -7.38
CA SER A 22 3.44 -4.54 -6.49
C SER A 22 2.70 -5.73 -7.10
N VAL A 23 1.50 -5.51 -7.68
CA VAL A 23 0.70 -6.61 -8.25
C VAL A 23 1.29 -7.14 -9.56
N ASP A 24 1.92 -6.26 -10.34
CA ASP A 24 2.62 -6.64 -11.57
C ASP A 24 3.81 -7.55 -11.23
N LEU A 25 4.65 -7.16 -10.26
CA LEU A 25 5.76 -7.98 -9.76
C LEU A 25 5.28 -9.32 -9.22
N CYS A 26 4.20 -9.34 -8.43
CA CYS A 26 3.60 -10.58 -7.96
C CYS A 26 3.08 -11.49 -9.09
N SER A 27 2.87 -10.97 -10.29
CA SER A 27 2.46 -11.76 -11.45
C SER A 27 3.64 -12.37 -12.20
N GLU A 28 4.85 -11.83 -12.01
CA GLU A 28 6.08 -12.27 -12.68
C GLU A 28 6.87 -13.33 -11.88
N VAL A 29 6.62 -13.48 -10.58
CA VAL A 29 7.30 -14.48 -9.75
C VAL A 29 6.84 -15.91 -10.07
N ALA A 30 7.81 -16.80 -10.32
CA ALA A 30 7.56 -18.20 -10.66
C ALA A 30 7.21 -19.07 -9.44
N GLU A 31 7.79 -18.75 -8.27
CA GLU A 31 7.54 -19.40 -6.99
C GLU A 31 6.90 -18.40 -6.03
N GLY A 32 5.95 -18.83 -5.20
CA GLY A 32 5.32 -17.96 -4.21
C GLY A 32 4.32 -16.94 -4.76
N GLN A 33 3.85 -17.12 -6.00
CA GLN A 33 2.93 -16.19 -6.67
C GLN A 33 1.64 -15.96 -5.90
N GLU A 34 1.05 -17.03 -5.34
CA GLU A 34 -0.20 -16.94 -4.59
C GLU A 34 0.00 -16.19 -3.27
N GLU A 35 1.11 -16.44 -2.59
CA GLU A 35 1.51 -15.76 -1.37
C GLU A 35 1.76 -14.26 -1.62
N CYS A 36 2.44 -13.93 -2.72
CA CYS A 36 2.68 -12.55 -3.13
C CYS A 36 1.36 -11.82 -3.38
N LYS A 37 0.44 -12.43 -4.16
CA LYS A 37 -0.90 -11.87 -4.42
C LYS A 37 -1.72 -11.68 -3.15
N LYS A 38 -1.72 -12.67 -2.23
CA LYS A 38 -2.39 -12.54 -0.93
C LYS A 38 -1.84 -11.39 -0.09
N LEU A 39 -0.54 -11.14 -0.14
CA LEU A 39 0.09 -10.03 0.55
C LEU A 39 -0.32 -8.69 -0.09
N HIS A 40 -0.26 -8.59 -1.41
CA HIS A 40 -0.76 -7.43 -2.15
C HIS A 40 -2.23 -7.10 -1.80
N ASP A 41 -3.12 -8.10 -1.85
CA ASP A 41 -4.55 -7.91 -1.56
C ASP A 41 -4.80 -7.36 -0.15
N ARG A 42 -4.01 -7.79 0.83
CA ARG A 42 -4.08 -7.26 2.20
C ARG A 42 -3.62 -5.81 2.28
N LEU A 43 -2.52 -5.46 1.63
CA LEU A 43 -2.00 -4.08 1.58
C LEU A 43 -2.99 -3.14 0.88
N LYS A 44 -3.62 -3.61 -0.20
CA LYS A 44 -4.68 -2.88 -0.89
C LYS A 44 -5.94 -2.73 -0.04
N THR A 45 -6.36 -3.77 0.68
CA THR A 45 -7.53 -3.67 1.57
C THR A 45 -7.32 -2.61 2.65
N ILE A 46 -6.12 -2.54 3.24
CA ILE A 46 -5.77 -1.51 4.22
C ILE A 46 -5.81 -0.12 3.59
N PHE A 47 -5.25 0.03 2.38
CA PHE A 47 -5.33 1.29 1.62
C PHE A 47 -6.76 1.76 1.40
N ASP A 48 -7.62 0.86 0.88
CA ASP A 48 -8.99 1.20 0.52
C ASP A 48 -9.79 1.64 1.76
N GLU A 49 -9.58 1.02 2.93
CA GLU A 49 -10.21 1.47 4.18
C GLU A 49 -9.60 2.78 4.71
N LEU A 50 -8.29 3.00 4.60
CA LEU A 50 -7.67 4.29 4.95
C LEU A 50 -8.21 5.43 4.08
N GLU A 51 -8.31 5.21 2.77
CA GLU A 51 -8.85 6.19 1.83
C GLU A 51 -10.33 6.51 2.13
N LYS A 52 -11.12 5.48 2.43
CA LYS A 52 -12.52 5.65 2.84
C LYS A 52 -12.64 6.42 4.15
N MET A 53 -11.81 6.13 5.14
CA MET A 53 -11.76 6.89 6.40
C MET A 53 -11.38 8.34 6.14
N ASP A 54 -10.41 8.61 5.29
CA ASP A 54 -9.98 9.96 4.90
C ASP A 54 -11.09 10.76 4.24
N ARG A 55 -11.76 10.16 3.24
CA ARG A 55 -12.92 10.77 2.56
C ARG A 55 -14.07 11.08 3.51
N ASN A 56 -14.20 10.32 4.59
CA ASN A 56 -15.20 10.53 5.63
C ASN A 56 -14.76 11.49 6.75
N GLY A 57 -13.52 12.01 6.70
CA GLY A 57 -12.95 12.84 7.77
C GLY A 57 -12.66 12.07 9.07
N GLN A 58 -12.51 10.76 8.97
CA GLN A 58 -12.29 9.82 10.09
C GLN A 58 -10.89 9.21 10.06
N LEU A 59 -9.95 9.79 9.30
CA LEU A 59 -8.59 9.28 9.19
C LEU A 59 -7.99 9.10 10.60
N PRO A 60 -7.36 7.95 10.89
CA PRO A 60 -6.74 7.73 12.20
C PRO A 60 -5.60 8.72 12.44
N SER A 61 -5.06 8.73 13.66
CA SER A 61 -3.85 9.47 13.96
C SER A 61 -2.72 9.12 12.97
N SER A 62 -1.71 9.99 12.88
CA SER A 62 -0.62 9.81 11.92
C SER A 62 0.16 8.50 12.11
N GLU A 63 0.19 7.94 13.33
CA GLU A 63 0.97 6.72 13.64
C GLU A 63 0.54 5.48 12.83
N PRO A 64 -0.75 5.07 12.79
CA PRO A 64 -1.20 4.00 11.90
C PRO A 64 -0.86 4.22 10.41
N VAL A 65 -0.97 5.46 9.93
CA VAL A 65 -0.67 5.80 8.53
C VAL A 65 0.83 5.71 8.26
N GLU A 66 1.67 6.19 9.18
CA GLU A 66 3.12 6.04 9.08
C GLU A 66 3.55 4.57 9.16
N LYS A 67 2.92 3.77 10.01
CA LYS A 67 3.17 2.32 10.06
C LYS A 67 2.83 1.64 8.74
N TYR A 68 1.70 2.01 8.13
CA TYR A 68 1.33 1.53 6.81
C TYR A 68 2.38 1.89 5.74
N LYS A 69 2.89 3.14 5.76
CA LYS A 69 3.98 3.56 4.86
C LYS A 69 5.26 2.75 5.08
N SER A 70 5.67 2.50 6.32
CA SER A 70 6.86 1.69 6.61
C SER A 70 6.72 0.25 6.09
N VAL A 71 5.54 -0.36 6.23
CA VAL A 71 5.28 -1.71 5.69
C VAL A 71 5.37 -1.73 4.17
N LEU A 72 4.85 -0.71 3.47
CA LEU A 72 4.99 -0.62 2.02
C LEU A 72 6.45 -0.40 1.58
N GLU A 73 7.20 0.41 2.33
CA GLU A 73 8.63 0.63 2.07
C GLU A 73 9.43 -0.68 2.22
N GLU A 74 9.12 -1.49 3.24
CA GLU A 74 9.74 -2.80 3.44
C GLU A 74 9.32 -3.81 2.37
N TYR A 75 8.04 -3.82 2.00
CA TYR A 75 7.50 -4.73 1.00
C TYR A 75 8.19 -4.59 -0.36
N LEU A 76 8.60 -3.39 -0.74
CA LEU A 76 9.29 -3.12 -2.01
C LEU A 76 10.80 -3.40 -2.00
N LYS A 77 11.40 -3.64 -0.83
CA LYS A 77 12.84 -3.92 -0.71
C LYS A 77 13.21 -5.37 -1.04
N TYR A 78 12.22 -6.22 -1.28
CA TYR A 78 12.37 -7.64 -1.61
C TYR A 78 11.83 -7.94 -3.01
#